data_AF-A0A1J5KAY2-F1
#
_entry.id   AF-A0A1J5KAY2-F1
#
_cell.length_a   1.000
_cell.length_b   1.000
_cell.length_c   1.000
_cell.angle_alpha   90.00
_cell.angle_beta   90.00
_cell.angle_gamma   90.00
#
_symmetry.space_group_name_H-M   'P 1'
#
loop_
_entity.id
_entity.type
_entity.pdbx_description
1 polymer ?
#
loop_
_entity_poly.entity_id
_entity_poly.type
_entity_poly.pdbx_seq_one_letter_code
_entity_poly.pdbx_strand_id
1 'polypeptide(L)'
;MSKIHKNWITIIIFLIFSTALYFRYELELYTYLCEEESNAPACFVLYKEYSEREMSLPAKRYLKVSCEKEYELACNELEKSRVDESR
;
A
#
# COMPACT_ATOMS: atom_id res chain seq x y z
N MET A 1 -22.08 -3.09 -34.97
CA MET A 1 -21.20 -3.71 -33.95
C MET A 1 -21.85 -5.02 -33.51
N SER A 2 -21.27 -6.18 -33.84
CA SER A 2 -21.92 -7.48 -33.59
C SER A 2 -22.09 -7.71 -32.07
N LYS A 3 -23.12 -8.46 -31.65
CA LYS A 3 -23.40 -8.75 -30.23
C LYS A 3 -22.17 -9.27 -29.48
N ILE A 4 -21.30 -10.01 -30.18
CA ILE A 4 -20.04 -10.54 -29.65
C ILE A 4 -19.10 -9.40 -29.22
N HIS A 5 -18.93 -8.36 -30.04
CA HIS A 5 -18.06 -7.22 -29.70
C HIS A 5 -18.59 -6.41 -28.51
N LYS A 6 -19.93 -6.30 -28.37
CA LYS A 6 -20.53 -5.64 -27.21
C LYS A 6 -20.28 -6.41 -25.91
N ASN A 7 -20.37 -7.74 -25.92
CA ASN A 7 -20.06 -8.57 -24.75
C ASN A 7 -18.61 -8.43 -24.29
N TRP A 8 -17.64 -8.39 -25.22
CA TRP A 8 -16.23 -8.20 -24.88
C TRP A 8 -15.95 -6.84 -24.23
N ILE A 9 -16.56 -5.77 -24.76
CA ILE A 9 -16.43 -4.43 -24.15
C ILE A 9 -16.98 -4.44 -22.71
N THR A 10 -18.14 -5.05 -22.49
CA THR A 10 -18.72 -5.16 -21.13
C THR A 10 -17.83 -5.97 -20.19
N ILE A 11 -17.26 -7.08 -20.65
CA ILE A 11 -16.33 -7.89 -19.84
C ILE A 11 -15.09 -7.08 -19.48
N ILE A 12 -14.51 -6.35 -20.43
CA ILE A 12 -13.31 -5.52 -20.18
C ILE A 12 -13.63 -4.43 -19.15
N ILE A 13 -14.76 -3.73 -19.28
CA ILE A 13 -15.18 -2.70 -18.32
C ILE A 13 -15.36 -3.31 -16.94
N PHE A 14 -16.02 -4.47 -16.85
CA PHE A 14 -16.22 -5.17 -15.58
C PHE A 14 -14.87 -5.54 -14.94
N LEU A 15 -13.93 -6.09 -15.71
CA LEU A 15 -12.60 -6.45 -15.20
C LEU A 15 -11.83 -5.22 -14.71
N ILE A 16 -11.83 -4.12 -15.46
CA ILE A 16 -11.18 -2.87 -15.03
C ILE A 16 -11.79 -2.37 -13.71
N PHE A 17 -13.12 -2.41 -13.60
CA PHE A 17 -13.82 -1.99 -12.40
C PHE A 17 -13.51 -2.90 -11.20
N SER A 18 -13.50 -4.22 -11.38
CA SER A 18 -13.14 -5.17 -10.34
C SER A 18 -11.69 -4.98 -9.87
N THR A 19 -10.75 -4.77 -10.79
CA THR A 19 -9.35 -4.50 -10.45
C THR A 19 -9.22 -3.20 -9.65
N ALA A 20 -9.91 -2.13 -10.05
CA ALA A 20 -9.88 -0.86 -9.31
C ALA A 20 -10.46 -1.01 -7.89
N LEU A 21 -11.55 -1.76 -7.74
CA LEU A 21 -12.12 -2.07 -6.43
C LEU A 21 -11.18 -2.92 -5.57
N TYR A 22 -10.52 -3.92 -6.17
CA TYR A 22 -9.56 -4.77 -5.48
C TYR A 22 -8.41 -3.95 -4.86
N PHE A 23 -7.76 -3.10 -5.65
CA PHE A 23 -6.68 -2.25 -5.15
C PHE A 23 -7.12 -1.28 -4.05
N ARG A 24 -8.36 -0.77 -4.15
CA ARG A 24 -8.90 0.10 -3.11
C ARG A 24 -9.16 -0.66 -1.81
N TYR A 25 -9.72 -1.85 -1.91
CA TYR A 25 -10.02 -2.70 -0.75
C TYR A 25 -8.74 -3.17 -0.06
N GLU A 26 -7.71 -3.53 -0.82
CA GLU A 26 -6.42 -3.94 -0.27
C GLU A 26 -5.78 -2.83 0.57
N LEU A 27 -5.79 -1.58 0.08
CA LEU A 27 -5.27 -0.44 0.83
C LEU A 27 -6.06 -0.19 2.13
N GLU A 28 -7.40 -0.26 2.06
CA GLU A 28 -8.27 -0.11 3.23
C GLU A 28 -8.02 -1.24 4.25
N LEU A 29 -7.83 -2.47 3.78
CA LEU A 29 -7.53 -3.61 4.63
C LEU A 29 -6.20 -3.44 5.38
N TYR A 30 -5.11 -3.08 4.68
CA TYR A 30 -3.83 -2.85 5.36
C TYR A 30 -3.89 -1.66 6.32
N THR A 31 -4.66 -0.63 5.98
CA THR A 31 -4.91 0.51 6.88
C THR A 31 -5.57 0.03 8.17
N TYR A 32 -6.65 -0.76 8.06
CA TYR A 32 -7.33 -1.34 9.22
C TYR A 32 -6.41 -2.22 10.06
N LEU A 33 -5.68 -3.15 9.44
CA LEU A 33 -4.75 -4.05 10.13
C LEU A 33 -3.65 -3.26 10.85
N CYS A 34 -3.12 -2.21 10.23
CA CYS A 34 -2.09 -1.38 10.84
C CYS A 34 -2.64 -0.52 11.99
N GLU A 35 -3.72 0.22 11.75
CA GLU A 35 -4.20 1.26 12.67
C GLU A 35 -5.07 0.70 13.80
N GLU A 36 -5.92 -0.29 13.53
CA GLU A 36 -6.82 -0.88 14.53
C GLU A 36 -6.20 -2.11 15.19
N GLU A 37 -5.70 -3.06 14.38
CA GLU A 37 -5.13 -4.31 14.92
C GLU A 37 -3.66 -4.17 15.30
N SER A 38 -3.05 -3.00 15.12
CA SER A 38 -1.67 -2.76 15.52
C SER A 38 -0.66 -3.71 14.85
N ASN A 39 -0.97 -4.19 13.65
CA ASN A 39 -0.17 -5.16 12.91
C ASN A 39 1.06 -4.51 12.26
N ALA A 40 2.25 -4.79 12.81
CA ALA A 40 3.48 -4.13 12.38
C ALA A 40 3.88 -4.42 10.92
N PRO A 41 3.81 -5.67 10.40
CA PRO A 41 3.98 -5.95 8.98
C PRO A 41 3.01 -5.18 8.08
N ALA A 42 1.72 -5.07 8.44
CA ALA A 42 0.75 -4.32 7.65
C ALA A 42 1.13 -2.83 7.55
N CYS A 43 1.61 -2.23 8.64
CA CYS A 43 2.16 -0.87 8.61
C CYS A 43 3.37 -0.75 7.67
N PHE A 44 4.23 -1.77 7.60
CA PHE A 44 5.36 -1.75 6.66
C PHE A 44 4.89 -1.84 5.20
N VAL A 45 3.85 -2.63 4.92
CA VAL A 45 3.24 -2.68 3.58
C VAL A 45 2.68 -1.32 3.17
N LEU A 46 1.97 -0.62 4.08
CA LEU A 46 1.51 0.75 3.82
C LEU A 46 2.67 1.70 3.54
N TYR A 47 3.78 1.60 4.28
CA TYR A 47 4.98 2.38 3.96
C TYR A 47 5.45 2.16 2.53
N LYS A 48 5.55 0.91 2.07
CA LYS A 48 5.97 0.59 0.69
C LYS A 48 4.99 1.19 -0.33
N GLU A 49 3.70 0.97 -0.13
CA GLU A 49 2.63 1.45 -1.01
C GLU A 49 2.63 2.98 -1.12
N TYR A 50 2.71 3.69 0.01
CA TYR A 50 2.78 5.16 0.00
C TYR A 50 4.12 5.68 -0.57
N SER A 51 5.21 4.93 -0.44
CA SER A 51 6.51 5.31 -1.04
C SER A 51 6.47 5.17 -2.56
N GLU A 52 5.86 4.10 -3.08
CA GLU A 52 5.68 3.88 -4.52
C GLU A 52 4.77 4.94 -5.16
N ARG A 53 3.84 5.50 -4.38
CA ARG A 53 2.98 6.64 -4.78
C ARG A 53 3.63 8.01 -4.56
N GLU A 54 4.90 8.06 -4.18
CA GLU A 54 5.66 9.29 -3.88
C GLU A 54 5.04 10.14 -2.73
N MET A 55 4.24 9.52 -1.87
CA MET A 55 3.58 10.18 -0.74
C MET A 55 4.48 10.09 0.51
N SER A 56 5.48 10.97 0.58
CA SER A 56 6.53 10.91 1.61
C SER A 56 6.05 11.00 3.06
N LEU A 57 5.05 11.85 3.35
CA LEU A 57 4.53 12.04 4.71
C LEU A 57 3.87 10.77 5.28
N PRO A 58 2.85 10.16 4.63
CA PRO A 58 2.26 8.93 5.14
C PRO A 58 3.26 7.77 5.11
N ALA A 59 4.14 7.69 4.11
CA ALA A 59 5.19 6.67 4.07
C ALA A 59 6.07 6.72 5.33
N LYS A 60 6.63 7.89 5.66
CA LYS A 60 7.46 8.07 6.86
C LYS A 60 6.69 7.75 8.16
N ARG A 61 5.40 8.11 8.24
CA ARG A 61 4.54 7.78 9.39
C ARG A 61 4.44 6.27 9.58
N TYR A 62 4.04 5.53 8.54
CA TYR A 62 3.82 4.09 8.66
C TYR A 62 5.12 3.30 8.86
N LEU A 63 6.24 3.76 8.29
CA LEU A 63 7.56 3.19 8.56
C LEU A 63 7.93 3.31 10.04
N LYS A 64 7.73 4.50 10.62
CA LYS A 64 8.00 4.75 12.04
C LYS A 64 7.11 3.86 12.92
N VAL A 65 5.80 3.82 12.65
CA VAL A 65 4.85 2.99 13.43
C VAL A 65 5.23 1.51 13.35
N SER A 66 5.62 1.01 12.18
CA SER A 66 6.04 -0.38 12.02
C SER A 66 7.31 -0.69 12.83
N CYS A 67 8.30 0.21 12.83
CA CYS A 67 9.51 0.05 13.65
C CYS A 67 9.25 0.20 15.15
N GLU A 68 8.37 1.13 15.58
CA GLU A 68 7.95 1.26 16.98
C GLU A 68 7.31 -0.01 17.53
N LYS A 69 6.76 -0.84 16.64
CA LYS A 69 6.22 -2.17 16.92
C LYS A 69 7.24 -3.30 16.72
N GLU A 70 8.53 -2.96 16.74
CA GLU A 70 9.65 -3.89 16.69
C GLU A 70 9.72 -4.75 15.42
N TYR A 71 9.13 -4.28 14.30
CA TYR A 71 9.29 -4.96 13.03
C TYR A 71 10.67 -4.68 12.43
N GLU A 72 11.55 -5.68 12.48
CA GLU A 72 12.96 -5.57 12.14
C GLU A 72 13.21 -4.94 10.75
N LEU A 73 12.44 -5.36 9.73
CA LEU A 73 12.58 -4.82 8.37
C LEU A 73 12.27 -3.31 8.32
N ALA A 74 11.29 -2.84 9.10
CA ALA A 74 10.97 -1.42 9.17
C ALA A 74 12.06 -0.63 9.89
N CYS A 75 12.63 -1.18 10.96
CA CYS A 75 13.71 -0.51 11.68
C CYS A 75 14.98 -0.39 10.83
N ASN A 76 15.35 -1.46 10.12
CA ASN A 76 16.51 -1.45 9.22
C ASN A 76 16.34 -0.41 8.10
N GLU A 77 15.14 -0.32 7.52
CA GLU A 77 14.85 0.67 6.48
C GLU A 77 14.84 2.10 7.04
N LEU A 78 14.30 2.30 8.25
CA LEU A 78 14.30 3.60 8.92
C LEU A 78 15.72 4.08 9.22
N GLU A 79 16.61 3.20 9.69
CA GLU A 79 18.02 3.53 9.92
C GLU A 79 18.71 3.95 8.63
N LYS A 80 18.54 3.17 7.57
CA LYS A 80 19.09 3.48 6.23
C LYS A 80 18.64 4.86 5.75
N SER A 81 17.36 5.18 5.87
CA SER A 81 16.82 6.48 5.44
C SER A 81 17.42 7.68 6.18
N ARG A 82 17.80 7.52 7.46
CA ARG A 82 18.44 8.59 8.25
C ARG A 82 19.89 8.83 7.86
N VAL A 83 20.60 7.77 7.48
CA VAL A 83 21.99 7.85 6.99
C VAL A 83 22.04 8.62 5.67
N ASP A 84 21.07 8.39 4.78
CA ASP A 84 21.01 9.07 3.48
C ASP A 84 20.67 10.57 3.61
N GLU A 85 19.85 10.99 4.58
CA GLU A 85 19.55 12.41 4.86
C GLU A 85 20.71 13.18 5.50
N SER A 86 21.74 12.49 6.01
CA SER A 86 22.89 13.09 6.69
C SER A 86 24.08 13.39 5.76
N ARG A 87 23.93 13.18 4.46
CA ARG A 87 24.96 13.33 3.42
C ARG A 87 24.61 14.42 2.42
#